data_AF-X1EW95-F1
#
_entry.id   AF-X1EW95-F1
#
_cell.length_a   1.000
_cell.length_b   1.000
_cell.length_c   1.000
_cell.angle_alpha   90.00
_cell.angle_beta   90.00
_cell.angle_gamma   90.00
#
_symmetry.space_group_name_H-M   'P 1'
#
loop_
_entity.id
_entity.type
_entity.pdbx_description
1 polymer ?
#
loop_
_entity_poly.entity_id
_entity_poly.type
_entity_poly.pdbx_seq_one_letter_code
_entity_poly.pdbx_strand_id
1 'polypeptide(L)' 'NNYYDCTSIYFGGAMMKDYDLILPPVIDQFNTDPVLFTINHPPRIKVTKFLDTIGVMGALALVKYKLEANPIIL' A
#
# COMPACT_ATOMS: atom_id res chain seq x y z
N ASN A 1 9.24 -14.62 9.27
CA ASN A 1 8.77 -13.53 10.14
C ASN A 1 8.21 -12.39 9.30
N ASN A 2 6.88 -12.27 9.20
CA ASN A 2 6.22 -11.18 8.49
C ASN A 2 6.11 -9.98 9.44
N TYR A 3 7.04 -9.04 9.36
CA TYR A 3 7.20 -7.99 10.37
C TYR A 3 5.93 -7.15 10.62
N TYR A 4 5.08 -6.93 9.61
CA TYR A 4 3.91 -6.06 9.70
C TYR A 4 2.55 -6.78 9.66
N ASP A 5 2.53 -8.08 9.30
CA ASP A 5 1.32 -8.93 9.13
C ASP A 5 0.04 -8.18 8.67
N CYS A 6 0.17 -7.44 7.56
CA CYS A 6 -0.88 -6.52 7.13
C CYS A 6 -2.03 -7.23 6.39
N THR A 7 -3.25 -6.70 6.51
CA THR A 7 -4.43 -7.20 5.77
C THR A 7 -4.47 -6.73 4.33
N SER A 8 -3.79 -5.63 4.00
CA SER A 8 -3.74 -5.06 2.66
C SER A 8 -2.43 -4.30 2.45
N ILE A 9 -1.90 -4.37 1.22
CA ILE A 9 -0.77 -3.57 0.76
C ILE A 9 -1.27 -2.67 -0.36
N TYR A 10 -1.06 -1.36 -0.21
CA TYR A 10 -1.41 -0.36 -1.20
C TYR A 10 -0.17 0.06 -1.99
N PHE A 11 -0.21 -0.15 -3.30
CA PHE A 11 0.82 0.31 -4.22
C PHE A 11 0.46 1.70 -4.74
N GLY A 12 1.47 2.57 -4.85
CA GLY A 12 1.37 3.89 -5.44
C GLY A 12 2.62 4.23 -6.25
N GLY A 13 2.73 5.49 -6.66
CA GLY A 13 3.83 5.95 -7.52
C GLY A 13 3.52 5.82 -9.00
N ALA A 14 4.41 6.38 -9.84
CA ALA A 14 4.21 6.49 -11.28
C ALA A 14 4.08 5.13 -11.98
N MET A 15 4.76 4.10 -11.48
CA MET A 15 4.67 2.74 -12.02
C MET A 15 3.25 2.17 -11.94
N MET A 16 2.41 2.65 -11.01
CA MET A 16 1.03 2.15 -10.89
C MET A 16 0.08 2.69 -11.95
N LYS A 17 0.56 3.47 -12.93
CA LYS A 17 -0.20 3.76 -14.15
C LYS A 17 -0.37 2.51 -15.02
N ASP A 18 0.58 1.58 -14.93
CA ASP A 18 0.60 0.32 -15.67
C ASP A 18 0.28 -0.88 -14.75
N TYR A 19 -0.52 -0.66 -13.70
CA TYR A 19 -0.76 -1.66 -12.66
C TYR A 19 -1.37 -2.97 -13.20
N ASP A 20 -2.12 -2.90 -14.31
CA ASP A 20 -2.71 -4.07 -14.97
C ASP A 20 -1.64 -5.05 -15.50
N LEU A 21 -0.42 -4.58 -15.77
CA LEU A 21 0.70 -5.41 -16.19
C LEU A 21 1.57 -5.89 -15.02
N ILE A 22 1.55 -5.14 -13.91
CA ILE A 22 2.47 -5.33 -12.78
C ILE A 22 1.84 -6.15 -11.66
N LEU A 23 0.60 -5.85 -11.29
CA LEU A 23 -0.02 -6.44 -10.10
C LEU A 23 -0.52 -7.87 -10.26
N PRO A 24 -1.07 -8.31 -11.42
CA PRO A 24 -1.50 -9.70 -11.57
C PRO A 24 -0.42 -10.73 -11.22
N PRO A 25 0.82 -10.66 -11.75
CA PRO A 25 1.84 -11.65 -11.40
C PRO A 25 2.26 -11.57 -9.92
N VAL A 26 2.22 -10.39 -9.29
CA VAL A 26 2.49 -10.23 -7.86
C VAL A 26 1.40 -10.91 -7.03
N ILE A 27 0.13 -10.68 -7.37
CA ILE A 27 -1.01 -11.31 -6.69
C ILE A 27 -0.93 -12.84 -6.83
N ASP A 28 -0.63 -13.33 -8.02
CA ASP A 28 -0.51 -14.76 -8.29
C ASP A 28 0.62 -15.38 -7.46
N GLN A 29 1.79 -14.71 -7.37
CA GLN A 29 2.88 -15.16 -6.51
C GLN A 29 2.45 -15.26 -5.05
N PHE A 30 1.78 -14.24 -4.50
CA PHE A 30 1.32 -14.24 -3.11
C PHE A 30 0.29 -15.34 -2.80
N ASN A 31 -0.49 -15.78 -3.80
CA ASN A 31 -1.51 -16.82 -3.64
C ASN A 31 -0.97 -18.23 -3.87
N THR A 32 0.01 -18.40 -4.77
CA THR A 32 0.45 -19.73 -5.25
C THR A 32 1.76 -20.20 -4.63
N ASP A 33 2.68 -19.27 -4.36
CA ASP A 33 3.98 -19.54 -3.73
C ASP A 33 4.28 -18.49 -2.66
N PRO A 34 3.42 -18.37 -1.62
CA PRO A 34 3.73 -17.52 -0.49
C PRO A 34 4.97 -18.08 0.20
N VAL A 35 5.87 -17.21 0.66
CA VAL A 35 7.03 -17.65 1.45
C VAL A 35 6.50 -18.38 2.70
N LEU A 36 6.57 -19.72 2.67
CA LEU A 36 5.81 -20.70 3.47
C LEU A 36 5.91 -20.51 4.99
N PHE A 37 6.93 -19.80 5.48
CA PHE A 37 7.21 -19.59 6.91
C PHE A 37 6.94 -18.15 7.38
N THR A 38 6.17 -17.40 6.60
CA THR A 38 6.08 -15.95 6.75
C THR A 38 4.65 -15.46 6.67
N ILE A 39 3.86 -15.91 5.69
CA ILE A 39 2.52 -15.39 5.41
C ILE A 39 1.45 -16.41 5.84
N ASN A 40 0.77 -16.14 6.95
CA ASN A 40 -0.40 -16.94 7.37
C ASN A 40 -1.64 -16.65 6.51
N HIS A 41 -1.80 -15.39 6.10
CA HIS A 41 -2.88 -14.93 5.23
C HIS A 41 -2.32 -13.94 4.22
N PRO A 42 -2.38 -14.21 2.90
CA PRO A 42 -1.89 -13.27 1.90
C PRO A 42 -2.60 -11.91 2.00
N PRO A 43 -1.85 -10.79 2.03
CA PRO A 43 -2.46 -9.47 2.05
C PRO A 43 -3.19 -9.20 0.74
N ARG A 44 -4.29 -8.43 0.81
CA ARG A 44 -4.93 -7.93 -0.41
C ARG A 44 -4.05 -6.87 -1.05
N ILE A 45 -3.58 -7.14 -2.27
CA ILE A 45 -2.83 -6.17 -3.07
C ILE A 45 -3.81 -5.20 -3.74
N LYS A 46 -3.58 -3.89 -3.59
CA LYS A 46 -4.45 -2.83 -4.11
C LYS A 46 -3.64 -1.68 -4.68
N VAL A 47 -4.22 -0.94 -5.61
CA VAL A 47 -3.69 0.34 -6.09
C VAL A 47 -4.33 1.47 -5.31
N THR A 48 -3.54 2.46 -4.91
CA THR A 48 -4.08 3.71 -4.35
C THR A 48 -4.75 4.54 -5.45
N LYS A 49 -5.94 5.09 -5.16
CA LYS A 49 -6.65 5.99 -6.08
C LYS A 49 -5.87 7.26 -6.45
N PHE A 50 -4.82 7.57 -5.69
CA PHE A 50 -3.98 8.75 -5.88
C PHE A 50 -2.74 8.49 -6.75
N LEU A 51 -2.49 7.24 -7.16
CA LEU A 51 -1.34 6.84 -8.00
C LEU A 51 -0.01 7.51 -7.59
N ASP A 52 0.60 8.28 -8.49
CA ASP A 52 1.83 9.06 -8.30
C ASP A 52 1.66 10.30 -7.43
N THR A 53 0.45 10.84 -7.33
CA THR A 53 0.17 12.01 -6.48
C THR A 53 0.10 11.69 -5.00
N ILE A 54 0.12 10.41 -4.61
CA ILE A 54 -0.04 9.97 -3.21
C ILE A 54 0.95 10.64 -2.25
N GLY A 55 2.20 10.85 -2.68
CA GLY A 55 3.22 11.51 -1.86
C GLY A 55 2.87 12.98 -1.56
N VAL A 56 2.44 13.72 -2.58
CA VAL A 56 2.02 15.11 -2.45
C VAL A 56 0.76 15.23 -1.59
N MET A 57 -0.22 14.35 -1.81
CA MET A 57 -1.44 14.31 -1.02
C MET A 57 -1.17 14.00 0.45
N GLY A 58 -0.25 13.07 0.75
CA GLY A 58 0.18 12.76 2.10
C GLY A 58 0.87 13.94 2.79
N ALA A 59 1.75 14.64 2.07
CA ALA A 59 2.42 15.83 2.59
C ALA A 59 1.43 16.95 2.93
N LEU A 60 0.46 17.23 2.04
CA LEU A 60 -0.58 18.22 2.29
C LEU A 60 -1.48 17.84 3.46
N ALA A 61 -1.86 16.56 3.56
CA ALA A 61 -2.67 16.06 4.67
C ALA A 61 -1.95 16.24 6.01
N LEU A 62 -0.65 15.94 6.06
CA LEU A 62 0.16 16.13 7.27
C LEU A 62 0.22 17.60 7.69
N VAL A 63 0.48 18.52 6.76
CA VAL A 63 0.52 19.96 7.06
C VAL A 63 -0.83 20.44 7.59
N LYS A 64 -1.93 20.05 6.92
CA LYS A 64 -3.29 20.39 7.35
C LYS A 64 -3.56 19.88 8.76
N TYR A 65 -3.25 18.62 9.04
CA TYR A 65 -3.49 18.01 10.35
C TYR A 65 -2.68 18.69 11.46
N LYS A 66 -1.47 19.17 11.18
CA LYS A 66 -0.68 19.95 12.14
C LYS A 66 -1.31 21.30 12.45
N LEU A 67 -1.81 22.01 11.43
CA LEU A 67 -2.48 23.31 11.61
C LEU A 67 -3.79 23.18 12.38
N GLU A 68 -4.51 22.08 12.19
CA GLU A 68 -5.79 21.80 12.85
C GLU A 68 -5.66 21.12 14.22
N ALA A 69 -4.44 20.87 14.70
CA ALA A 69 -4.18 20.04 15.89
C ALA A 69 -4.98 18.72 15.88
N ASN A 70 -5.02 18.07 14.71
CA ASN A 70 -5.88 16.93 14.45
C ASN A 70 -5.45 15.71 15.28
N PRO A 71 -6.37 15.02 15.98
CA PRO A 71 -6.05 13.90 16.87
C PRO A 71 -5.42 12.69 16.19
N ILE A 72 -5.47 12.61 14.86
CA ILE A 72 -4.84 11.52 14.10
C ILE A 72 -3.31 11.56 14.16
N ILE A 73 -2.72 12.74 14.38
CA ILE A 73 -1.26 12.94 14.44
C ILE A 73 -0.77 13.45 15.80
N LEU A 74 -1.64 13.47 16.82
CA LEU A 74 -1.30 13.82 18.19
C LEU A 74 -0.57 12.68 18.90
#